data_AF-A0A7S0P5B3-F1
#
_entry.id   AF-A0A7S0P5B3-F1
#
_cell.length_a   1.000
_cell.length_b   1.000
_cell.length_c   1.000
_cell.angle_alpha   90.00
_cell.angle_beta   90.00
_cell.angle_gamma   90.00
#
_symmetry.space_group_name_H-M   'P 1'
#
loop_
_entity.id
_entity.type
_entity.pdbx_description
1 polymer ?
#
loop_
_entity_poly.entity_id
_entity_poly.type
_entity_poly.pdbx_seq_one_letter_code
_entity_poly.pdbx_strand_id
1 'polypeptide(L)'
;MAAELAGMVLKCEATGKLFFSSKDAEVHGEETGLKDFSQVSLDEKVWTCEETGKVCFTAQQIDLHKRRVPEALTWHEGTVSDLKAKQAASSKSDEGTSEMETEEELLLREAGVKPKQKKNAAPAAAHVVTKESVVQLVEMGFTQLRAEKALLRTANAGIEAAINWLTEHLDDADIDEPHAEAPQTKSQDEVDAETAAAMSEGGAKSSSSQLTPAEKKAKLDEALAKARAKKAGTSVEEFKQMEKVRREGGKELTAARREQEEQQRKRDMEARQREKREFEEERRRLREKLAADKADKVKKGLIV
;
A
#
# COMPACT_ATOMS: atom_id res chain seq x y z
N MET A 1 -11.94 -24.13 29.79
CA MET A 1 -11.50 -24.82 28.56
C MET A 1 -11.33 -23.82 27.42
N ALA A 2 -10.49 -22.80 27.58
CA ALA A 2 -10.32 -21.71 26.58
C ALA A 2 -8.88 -21.58 26.07
N ALA A 3 -7.97 -22.46 26.50
CA ALA A 3 -6.56 -22.42 26.14
C ALA A 3 -6.15 -23.43 25.06
N GLU A 4 -7.09 -24.18 24.47
CA GLU A 4 -6.79 -25.30 23.56
C GLU A 4 -7.02 -24.99 22.07
N LEU A 5 -7.36 -23.74 21.71
CA LEU A 5 -7.69 -23.34 20.33
C LEU A 5 -6.59 -22.52 19.62
N ALA A 6 -5.46 -22.24 20.26
CA ALA A 6 -4.41 -21.37 19.70
C ALA A 6 -3.57 -22.03 18.55
N GLY A 7 -3.82 -23.31 18.24
CA GLY A 7 -3.06 -24.09 17.25
C GLY A 7 -3.83 -24.55 16.02
N MET A 8 -5.15 -24.35 15.94
CA MET A 8 -5.99 -25.01 14.93
C MET A 8 -6.14 -24.17 13.65
N VAL A 9 -5.87 -24.76 12.50
CA VAL A 9 -6.05 -24.14 11.16
C VAL A 9 -7.33 -24.69 10.55
N LEU A 10 -8.18 -23.81 10.03
CA LEU A 10 -9.44 -24.18 9.38
C LEU A 10 -9.25 -24.21 7.86
N LYS A 11 -9.81 -25.23 7.21
CA LYS A 11 -9.82 -25.37 5.75
C LYS A 11 -11.26 -25.39 5.26
N CYS A 12 -11.58 -24.54 4.31
CA CYS A 12 -12.84 -24.63 3.59
C CYS A 12 -12.78 -25.80 2.59
N GLU A 13 -13.69 -26.77 2.67
CA GLU A 13 -13.64 -27.95 1.80
C GLU A 13 -13.96 -27.65 0.34
N ALA A 14 -14.88 -26.71 0.12
CA ALA A 14 -15.30 -26.33 -1.24
C ALA A 14 -14.24 -25.50 -1.99
N THR A 15 -13.51 -24.62 -1.28
CA THR A 15 -12.52 -23.73 -1.92
C THR A 15 -11.08 -24.19 -1.72
N GLY A 16 -10.81 -25.01 -0.71
CA GLY A 16 -9.47 -25.44 -0.31
C GLY A 16 -8.65 -24.34 0.37
N LYS A 17 -9.22 -23.16 0.65
CA LYS A 17 -8.54 -22.07 1.34
C LYS A 17 -8.30 -22.42 2.81
N LEU A 18 -7.13 -22.01 3.31
CA LEU A 18 -6.73 -22.15 4.71
C LEU A 18 -6.90 -20.83 5.45
N PHE A 19 -7.39 -20.93 6.67
CA PHE A 19 -7.63 -19.83 7.59
C PHE A 19 -6.92 -20.12 8.91
N PHE A 20 -6.06 -19.19 9.33
CA PHE A 20 -5.29 -19.31 10.55
C PHE A 20 -5.99 -18.65 11.75
N SER A 21 -7.15 -18.03 11.51
CA SER A 21 -8.04 -17.42 12.51
C SER A 21 -9.47 -17.86 12.25
N SER A 22 -10.21 -18.15 13.33
CA SER A 22 -11.64 -18.49 13.25
C SER A 22 -12.48 -17.34 12.68
N LYS A 23 -12.06 -16.10 12.94
CA LYS A 23 -12.75 -14.89 12.46
C LYS A 23 -12.65 -14.76 10.94
N ASP A 24 -11.50 -15.08 10.37
CA ASP A 24 -11.31 -15.01 8.90
C ASP A 24 -12.10 -16.11 8.20
N ALA A 25 -12.20 -17.29 8.82
CA ALA A 25 -13.05 -18.37 8.31
C ALA A 25 -14.54 -18.00 8.34
N GLU A 26 -15.00 -17.34 9.41
CA GLU A 26 -16.38 -16.87 9.55
C GLU A 26 -16.73 -15.83 8.47
N VAL A 27 -15.87 -14.81 8.28
CA VAL A 27 -16.04 -13.81 7.22
C VAL A 27 -16.08 -14.45 5.84
N HIS A 28 -15.15 -15.37 5.54
CA HIS A 28 -15.17 -16.10 4.26
C HIS A 28 -16.46 -16.91 4.10
N GLY A 29 -16.97 -17.50 5.19
CA GLY A 29 -18.24 -18.23 5.18
C GLY A 29 -19.45 -17.34 4.93
N GLU A 30 -19.48 -16.12 5.47
CA GLU A 30 -20.53 -15.14 5.22
C GLU A 30 -20.49 -14.60 3.78
N GLU A 31 -19.29 -14.31 3.27
CA GLU A 31 -19.10 -13.76 1.91
C GLU A 31 -19.40 -14.79 0.83
N THR A 32 -18.98 -16.04 1.04
CA THR A 32 -19.13 -17.11 0.04
C THR A 32 -20.36 -17.98 0.26
N GLY A 33 -21.02 -17.85 1.41
CA GLY A 33 -22.13 -18.71 1.83
C GLY A 33 -21.72 -20.14 2.19
N LEU A 34 -20.42 -20.43 2.27
CA LEU A 34 -19.87 -21.77 2.51
C LEU A 34 -19.71 -22.01 4.01
N LYS A 35 -20.22 -23.13 4.51
CA LYS A 35 -20.21 -23.49 5.94
C LYS A 35 -19.37 -24.73 6.28
N ASP A 36 -18.85 -25.41 5.25
CA ASP A 36 -18.11 -26.65 5.40
C ASP A 36 -16.62 -26.35 5.63
N PHE A 37 -16.25 -26.27 6.91
CA PHE A 37 -14.87 -26.10 7.36
C PHE A 37 -14.39 -27.34 8.11
N SER A 38 -13.28 -27.91 7.68
CA SER A 38 -12.58 -28.98 8.40
C SER A 38 -11.33 -28.45 9.08
N GLN A 39 -10.99 -29.05 10.22
CA GLN A 39 -9.77 -28.73 10.96
C GLN A 39 -8.60 -29.47 10.34
N VAL A 40 -7.50 -28.75 10.14
CA VAL A 40 -6.26 -29.27 9.54
C VAL A 40 -5.15 -29.11 10.57
N SER A 41 -4.35 -30.16 10.72
CA SER A 41 -3.22 -30.16 11.65
C SER A 41 -2.03 -29.36 11.09
N LEU A 42 -1.24 -28.77 11.99
CA LEU A 42 -0.08 -27.95 11.61
C LEU A 42 1.03 -28.76 10.91
N ASP A 43 1.13 -30.05 11.22
CA ASP A 43 2.13 -30.96 10.64
C ASP A 43 1.68 -31.58 9.31
N GLU A 44 0.47 -31.26 8.84
CA GLU A 44 -0.04 -31.81 7.59
C GLU A 44 0.74 -31.28 6.40
N LYS A 45 1.14 -32.19 5.52
CA LYS A 45 1.87 -31.86 4.30
C LYS A 45 0.97 -31.16 3.30
N VAL A 46 1.53 -30.15 2.65
CA VAL A 46 0.80 -29.31 1.73
C VAL A 46 1.69 -28.87 0.56
N TRP A 47 1.08 -28.75 -0.62
CA TRP A 47 1.74 -28.29 -1.83
C TRP A 47 1.20 -26.94 -2.25
N THR A 48 2.07 -25.95 -2.37
CA THR A 48 1.71 -24.60 -2.79
C THR A 48 2.20 -24.35 -4.20
N CYS A 49 1.29 -23.97 -5.09
CA CYS A 49 1.64 -23.51 -6.43
C CYS A 49 2.27 -22.12 -6.34
N GLU A 50 3.43 -21.92 -6.95
CA GLU A 50 4.17 -20.66 -6.88
C GLU A 50 3.50 -19.54 -7.66
N GLU A 51 2.89 -19.86 -8.79
CA GLU A 51 2.32 -18.87 -9.70
C GLU A 51 0.93 -18.40 -9.28
N THR A 52 0.12 -19.32 -8.74
CA THR A 52 -1.26 -19.02 -8.34
C THR A 52 -1.42 -18.82 -6.84
N GLY A 53 -0.40 -19.19 -6.04
CA GLY A 53 -0.48 -19.24 -4.59
C GLY A 53 -1.47 -20.28 -4.06
N LYS A 54 -2.04 -21.13 -4.93
CA LYS A 54 -3.05 -22.10 -4.52
C LYS A 54 -2.42 -23.23 -3.72
N VAL A 55 -3.06 -23.53 -2.59
CA VAL A 55 -2.65 -24.57 -1.66
C VAL A 55 -3.46 -25.85 -1.93
N CYS A 56 -2.76 -26.98 -2.10
CA CYS A 56 -3.32 -28.29 -2.41
C CYS A 56 -2.82 -29.34 -1.39
N PHE A 57 -3.69 -30.26 -0.99
CA PHE A 57 -3.41 -31.30 0.03
C PHE A 57 -3.28 -32.70 -0.55
N THR A 58 -3.71 -32.90 -1.79
CA THR A 58 -3.64 -34.22 -2.44
C THR A 58 -3.10 -34.10 -3.86
N ALA A 59 -2.46 -35.15 -4.35
CA ALA A 59 -2.02 -35.23 -5.73
C ALA A 59 -3.16 -35.00 -6.73
N GLN A 60 -4.38 -35.45 -6.41
CA GLN A 60 -5.57 -35.19 -7.23
C GLN A 60 -5.91 -33.70 -7.34
N GLN A 61 -5.73 -32.92 -6.27
CA GLN A 61 -5.94 -31.47 -6.30
C GLN A 61 -4.87 -30.76 -7.14
N ILE A 62 -3.62 -31.24 -7.08
CA ILE A 62 -2.52 -30.76 -7.93
C ILE A 62 -2.83 -31.02 -9.40
N ASP A 63 -3.23 -32.25 -9.75
CA ASP A 63 -3.57 -32.62 -11.12
C ASP A 63 -4.76 -31.84 -11.66
N LEU A 64 -5.80 -31.63 -10.84
CA LEU A 64 -6.95 -30.82 -11.22
C LEU A 64 -6.55 -29.35 -11.42
N HIS A 65 -5.62 -28.83 -10.61
CA HIS A 65 -5.10 -27.48 -10.77
C HIS A 65 -4.30 -27.34 -12.07
N LYS A 66 -3.38 -28.28 -12.36
CA LYS A 66 -2.59 -28.31 -13.61
C LYS A 66 -3.47 -28.39 -14.86
N ARG A 67 -4.61 -29.09 -14.79
CA ARG A 67 -5.58 -29.16 -15.90
C ARG A 67 -6.32 -27.83 -16.12
N ARG A 68 -6.58 -27.08 -15.05
CA ARG A 68 -7.33 -25.81 -15.10
C ARG A 68 -6.43 -24.59 -15.32
N VAL A 69 -5.17 -24.68 -14.87
CA VAL A 69 -4.14 -23.66 -15.00
C VAL A 69 -2.89 -24.35 -15.56
N PRO A 70 -2.71 -24.34 -16.89
CA PRO A 70 -1.59 -25.03 -17.53
C PRO A 70 -0.23 -24.37 -17.25
N GLU A 71 -0.22 -23.13 -16.78
CA GLU A 71 0.99 -22.40 -16.40
C GLU A 71 1.60 -22.94 -15.09
N ALA A 72 0.78 -23.53 -14.20
CA ALA A 72 1.16 -23.98 -12.86
C ALA A 72 2.12 -25.21 -12.86
N LEU A 73 3.38 -24.98 -13.23
CA LEU A 73 4.41 -26.01 -13.34
C LEU A 73 5.18 -26.21 -12.04
N THR A 74 5.40 -25.14 -11.25
CA THR A 74 6.20 -25.20 -10.03
C THR A 74 5.34 -25.35 -8.77
N TRP A 75 5.77 -26.26 -7.90
CA TRP A 75 5.08 -26.64 -6.67
C TRP A 75 6.08 -26.78 -5.53
N HIS A 76 5.82 -26.07 -4.44
CA HIS A 76 6.62 -26.15 -3.21
C HIS A 76 5.92 -27.08 -2.22
N GLU A 77 6.61 -28.14 -1.79
CA GLU A 77 6.17 -29.00 -0.68
C GLU A 77 6.59 -28.36 0.63
N GLY A 78 5.65 -28.23 1.57
CA GLY A 78 5.89 -27.73 2.91
C GLY A 78 4.84 -28.27 3.89
N THR A 79 4.86 -27.75 5.10
CA THR A 79 3.83 -28.04 6.11
C THR A 79 2.90 -26.84 6.32
N VAL A 80 1.73 -27.08 6.90
CA VAL A 80 0.81 -26.00 7.30
C VAL A 80 1.47 -25.05 8.32
N SER A 81 2.38 -25.56 9.16
CA SER A 81 3.24 -24.75 10.04
C SER A 81 4.10 -23.74 9.27
N ASP A 82 4.74 -24.17 8.18
CA ASP A 82 5.59 -23.29 7.36
C ASP A 82 4.77 -22.18 6.71
N LEU A 83 3.55 -22.49 6.26
CA LEU A 83 2.62 -21.49 5.73
C LEU A 83 2.16 -20.50 6.81
N LYS A 84 1.86 -20.98 8.03
CA LYS A 84 1.51 -20.13 9.17
C LYS A 84 2.65 -19.19 9.53
N ALA A 85 3.88 -19.70 9.57
CA ALA A 85 5.08 -18.91 9.84
C ALA A 85 5.32 -17.86 8.75
N LYS A 86 5.09 -18.20 7.48
CA LYS A 86 5.22 -17.27 6.34
C LYS A 86 4.18 -16.15 6.38
N GLN A 87 2.93 -16.45 6.78
CA GLN A 87 1.91 -15.42 7.02
C GLN A 87 2.22 -14.56 8.26
N ALA A 88 2.73 -15.15 9.34
CA ALA A 88 3.16 -14.42 10.53
C ALA A 88 4.36 -13.49 10.23
N ALA A 89 5.27 -13.91 9.36
CA ALA A 89 6.38 -13.08 8.87
C ALA A 89 5.87 -11.94 7.97
N SER A 90 4.85 -12.19 7.13
CA SER A 90 4.20 -11.17 6.30
C SER A 90 3.35 -10.18 7.10
N SER A 91 2.91 -10.52 8.31
CA SER A 91 2.17 -9.63 9.21
C SER A 91 3.07 -8.89 10.21
N LYS A 92 4.29 -9.38 10.45
CA LYS A 92 5.33 -8.64 11.20
C LYS A 92 6.04 -7.55 10.39
N SER A 93 5.77 -7.43 9.09
CA SER A 93 6.11 -6.25 8.30
C SER A 93 5.01 -5.17 8.31
N ASP A 94 3.94 -5.35 9.10
CA ASP A 94 2.75 -4.48 9.11
C ASP A 94 2.41 -3.95 10.52
N GLU A 95 3.43 -3.70 11.35
CA GLU A 95 3.30 -2.88 12.56
C GLU A 95 4.50 -1.92 12.66
N GLY A 96 4.62 -1.10 11.62
CA GLY A 96 5.56 0.01 11.50
C GLY A 96 5.02 0.95 10.43
N THR A 97 4.28 1.98 10.88
CA THR A 97 3.82 3.15 10.11
C THR A 97 3.48 2.88 8.64
N SER A 98 2.18 2.78 8.31
CA SER A 98 1.72 2.98 6.95
C SER A 98 1.98 4.43 6.52
N GLU A 99 3.22 4.75 6.16
CA GLU A 99 3.52 5.88 5.31
C GLU A 99 2.99 5.52 3.93
N MET A 100 1.84 6.12 3.61
CA MET A 100 1.32 6.19 2.27
C MET A 100 2.43 6.77 1.39
N GLU A 101 3.04 5.93 0.54
CA GLU A 101 4.06 6.34 -0.43
C GLU A 101 3.58 7.63 -1.11
N THR A 102 4.29 8.72 -0.85
CA THR A 102 3.88 10.03 -1.36
C THR A 102 3.99 10.03 -2.88
N GLU A 103 3.14 10.81 -3.55
CA GLU A 103 3.11 10.91 -5.02
C GLU A 103 4.48 11.26 -5.63
N GLU A 104 5.41 11.81 -4.83
CA GLU A 104 6.80 12.06 -5.20
C GLU A 104 7.63 10.78 -5.40
N GLU A 105 7.46 9.76 -4.56
CA GLU A 105 8.24 8.51 -4.65
C GLU A 105 7.85 7.68 -5.89
N LEU A 106 6.57 7.73 -6.25
CA LEU A 106 6.04 7.13 -7.48
C LEU A 106 6.58 7.85 -8.73
N LEU A 107 6.63 9.20 -8.71
CA LEU A 107 7.13 10.01 -9.82
C LEU A 107 8.65 9.87 -10.04
N LEU A 108 9.45 9.64 -9.00
CA LEU A 108 10.89 9.42 -9.12
C LEU A 108 11.23 8.09 -9.81
N ARG A 109 10.45 7.03 -9.51
CA ARG A 109 10.59 5.72 -10.15
C ARG A 109 10.10 5.73 -11.60
N GLU A 110 9.06 6.51 -11.88
CA GLU A 110 8.60 6.86 -13.22
C GLU A 110 9.80 7.43 -14.00
N ALA A 111 10.45 8.51 -13.51
CA ALA A 111 11.51 9.32 -14.13
C ALA A 111 12.84 8.60 -14.53
N GLY A 112 12.95 7.28 -14.41
CA GLY A 112 14.18 6.54 -14.73
C GLY A 112 15.32 6.79 -13.74
N VAL A 113 15.07 7.49 -12.64
CA VAL A 113 15.96 7.57 -11.49
C VAL A 113 15.64 6.36 -10.63
N LYS A 114 16.51 5.34 -10.69
CA LYS A 114 16.39 4.19 -9.80
C LYS A 114 16.47 4.70 -8.36
N PRO A 115 15.55 4.32 -7.45
CA PRO A 115 15.85 4.44 -6.03
C PRO A 115 17.14 3.67 -5.80
N LYS A 116 18.12 4.31 -5.16
CA LYS A 116 19.32 3.63 -4.69
C LYS A 116 18.83 2.49 -3.80
N GLN A 117 18.83 1.28 -4.35
CA GLN A 117 18.73 0.07 -3.56
C GLN A 117 19.76 0.22 -2.44
N LYS A 118 19.31 0.25 -1.18
CA LYS A 118 20.14 -0.18 -0.05
C LYS A 118 20.41 -1.67 -0.27
N LYS A 119 21.32 -1.95 -1.21
CA LYS A 119 22.07 -3.19 -1.20
C LYS A 119 22.94 -3.07 0.03
N ASN A 120 22.80 -4.05 0.92
CA ASN A 120 23.88 -4.46 1.80
C ASN A 120 25.09 -4.78 0.92
N ALA A 121 25.86 -3.75 0.64
CA ALA A 121 27.24 -3.85 0.28
C ALA A 121 27.97 -3.31 1.51
N ALA A 122 28.72 -4.18 2.17
CA ALA A 122 29.95 -3.70 2.76
C ALA A 122 30.74 -2.97 1.66
N PRO A 123 31.32 -1.81 1.98
CA PRO A 123 32.67 -1.58 1.54
C PRO A 123 33.50 -1.21 2.75
N ALA A 124 34.47 -2.06 3.04
CA ALA A 124 35.75 -1.58 3.51
C ALA A 124 36.31 -0.68 2.40
N ALA A 125 36.32 0.63 2.64
CA ALA A 125 37.28 1.62 2.11
C ALA A 125 36.73 3.05 2.29
N ALA A 126 36.87 3.57 3.50
CA ALA A 126 37.55 4.84 3.79
C ALA A 126 37.34 5.08 5.30
N HIS A 127 38.28 4.56 6.11
CA HIS A 127 38.30 4.74 7.57
C HIS A 127 38.65 6.18 7.93
N VAL A 128 37.92 7.16 7.41
CA VAL A 128 38.13 8.56 7.71
C VAL A 128 36.88 9.07 8.38
N VAL A 129 37.04 9.57 9.60
CA VAL A 129 35.96 10.15 10.40
C VAL A 129 36.29 11.62 10.63
N THR A 130 35.30 12.50 10.47
CA THR A 130 35.48 13.94 10.73
C THR A 130 35.54 14.19 12.23
N LYS A 131 36.62 14.84 12.70
CA LYS A 131 36.80 15.09 14.14
C LYS A 131 35.70 15.96 14.76
N GLU A 132 35.17 16.91 14.01
CA GLU A 132 34.13 17.84 14.47
C GLU A 132 32.81 17.12 14.77
N SER A 133 32.40 16.20 13.88
CA SER A 133 31.16 15.44 14.08
C SER A 133 31.29 14.42 15.22
N VAL A 134 32.47 13.84 15.44
CA VAL A 134 32.74 12.99 16.62
C VAL A 134 32.60 13.80 17.91
N VAL A 135 33.18 15.00 17.97
CA VAL A 135 33.10 15.87 19.16
C VAL A 135 31.66 16.25 19.46
N GLN A 136 30.87 16.61 18.44
CA GLN A 136 29.46 16.96 18.61
C GLN A 136 28.62 15.79 19.12
N LEU A 137 28.84 14.57 18.61
CA LEU A 137 28.15 13.38 19.10
C LEU A 137 28.56 13.04 20.55
N VAL A 138 29.82 13.28 20.91
CA VAL A 138 30.30 13.12 22.29
C VAL A 138 29.70 14.16 23.24
N GLU A 139 29.58 15.41 22.80
CA GLU A 139 28.88 16.47 23.55
C GLU A 139 27.39 16.15 23.77
N MET A 140 26.76 15.45 22.83
CA MET A 140 25.39 14.94 22.97
C MET A 140 25.26 13.76 23.94
N GLY A 141 26.38 13.24 24.46
CA GLY A 141 26.39 12.16 25.45
C GLY A 141 26.61 10.76 24.87
N PHE A 142 26.91 10.63 23.56
CA PHE A 142 27.31 9.36 22.99
C PHE A 142 28.80 9.08 23.27
N THR A 143 29.15 7.84 23.57
CA THR A 143 30.56 7.47 23.74
C THR A 143 31.30 7.61 22.41
N GLN A 144 32.59 7.97 22.47
CA GLN A 144 33.42 8.18 21.28
C GLN A 144 33.42 6.98 20.31
N LEU A 145 33.44 5.75 20.84
CA LEU A 145 33.39 4.52 20.03
C LEU A 145 32.11 4.40 19.20
N ARG A 146 30.96 4.72 19.81
CA ARG A 146 29.66 4.70 19.13
C ARG A 146 29.59 5.80 18.06
N ALA A 147 30.07 7.00 18.38
CA ALA A 147 30.11 8.13 17.43
C ALA A 147 30.97 7.80 16.19
N GLU A 148 32.16 7.24 16.39
CA GLU A 148 33.04 6.81 15.30
C GLU A 148 32.39 5.70 14.45
N LYS A 149 31.79 4.68 15.08
CA LYS A 149 31.07 3.59 14.38
C LYS A 149 29.95 4.12 13.51
N ALA A 150 29.17 5.05 14.04
CA ALA A 150 28.05 5.65 13.34
C ALA A 150 28.50 6.48 12.12
N LEU A 151 29.57 7.25 12.28
CA LEU A 151 30.11 8.07 11.20
C LEU A 151 30.78 7.24 10.11
N LEU A 152 31.44 6.14 10.48
CA LEU A 152 31.96 5.14 9.54
C LEU A 152 30.81 4.48 8.77
N ARG A 153 29.74 4.08 9.46
CA ARG A 153 28.63 3.37 8.84
C ARG A 153 27.77 4.26 7.94
N THR A 154 27.73 5.55 8.25
CA THR A 154 27.04 6.59 7.46
C THR A 154 27.96 7.28 6.46
N ALA A 155 29.24 6.89 6.38
CA ALA A 155 30.25 7.45 5.48
C ALA A 155 30.34 8.99 5.53
N ASN A 156 30.32 9.56 6.75
CA ASN A 156 30.29 11.02 6.99
C ASN A 156 29.14 11.76 6.26
N ALA A 157 27.99 11.12 6.04
CA ALA A 157 26.83 11.77 5.42
C ALA A 157 26.20 12.90 6.26
N GLY A 158 26.73 13.19 7.45
CA GLY A 158 26.30 14.23 8.37
C GLY A 158 25.99 13.71 9.78
N ILE A 159 25.88 14.63 10.74
CA ILE A 159 25.62 14.31 12.15
C ILE A 159 24.24 13.68 12.32
N GLU A 160 23.22 14.22 11.64
CA GLU A 160 21.85 13.70 11.70
C GLU A 160 21.75 12.26 11.21
N ALA A 161 22.47 11.92 10.14
CA ALA A 161 22.55 10.55 9.64
C ALA A 161 23.21 9.61 10.66
N ALA A 162 24.28 10.07 11.32
CA ALA A 162 24.96 9.32 12.37
C ALA A 162 24.07 9.13 13.60
N ILE A 163 23.30 10.14 14.01
CA ILE A 163 22.32 10.03 15.11
C ILE A 163 21.25 9.01 14.75
N ASN A 164 20.69 9.07 13.54
CA ASN A 164 19.66 8.11 13.12
C ASN A 164 20.19 6.68 13.11
N TRP A 165 21.43 6.47 12.65
CA TRP A 165 22.07 5.16 12.71
C TRP A 165 22.30 4.70 14.15
N LEU A 166 22.77 5.59 15.03
CA LEU A 166 22.94 5.30 16.45
C LEU A 166 21.60 4.86 17.04
N THR A 167 20.54 5.66 16.90
CA THR A 167 19.23 5.35 17.50
C THR A 167 18.67 3.99 17.06
N GLU A 168 18.96 3.55 15.84
CA GLU A 168 18.55 2.24 15.31
C GLU A 168 19.39 1.07 15.87
N HIS A 169 20.63 1.32 16.32
CA HIS A 169 21.61 0.29 16.69
C HIS A 169 22.14 0.43 18.13
N LEU A 170 21.57 1.34 18.94
CA LEU A 170 22.01 1.65 20.32
C LEU A 170 21.89 0.46 21.29
N ASP A 171 21.00 -0.48 20.99
CA ASP A 171 20.72 -1.69 21.78
C ASP A 171 21.48 -2.93 21.29
N ASP A 172 22.29 -2.80 20.24
CA ASP A 172 23.07 -3.92 19.72
C ASP A 172 24.30 -4.19 20.60
N ALA A 173 24.52 -5.46 20.95
CA ALA A 173 25.63 -5.88 21.82
C ALA A 173 27.03 -5.63 21.22
N ASP A 174 27.10 -5.38 19.91
CA ASP A 174 28.34 -5.11 19.17
C ASP A 174 28.70 -3.61 19.13
N ILE A 175 27.83 -2.73 19.64
CA ILE A 175 28.03 -1.27 19.53
C ILE A 175 29.18 -0.76 20.42
N ASP A 176 29.46 -1.46 21.52
CA ASP A 176 30.53 -1.15 22.47
C ASP A 176 31.81 -1.97 22.22
N GLU A 177 31.86 -2.76 21.14
CA GLU A 177 33.03 -3.57 20.81
C GLU A 177 34.15 -2.70 20.20
N PRO A 178 35.39 -2.77 20.71
CA PRO A 178 36.50 -1.98 20.18
C PRO A 178 36.81 -2.38 18.73
N HIS A 179 36.96 -1.38 17.86
CA HIS A 179 37.22 -1.62 16.44
C HIS A 179 38.65 -2.15 16.25
N ALA A 180 38.81 -3.15 15.37
CA ALA A 180 40.11 -3.78 15.11
C ALA A 180 41.12 -2.88 14.39
N GLU A 181 40.67 -1.77 13.79
CA GLU A 181 41.53 -0.76 13.15
C GLU A 181 41.08 0.63 13.58
N ALA A 182 42.03 1.43 14.08
CA ALA A 182 41.77 2.79 14.53
C ALA A 182 41.35 3.68 13.34
N PRO A 183 40.18 4.33 13.40
CA PRO A 183 39.76 5.25 12.34
C PRO A 183 40.70 6.45 12.27
N GLN A 184 41.06 6.86 11.06
CA GLN A 184 41.89 8.05 10.84
C GLN A 184 40.99 9.28 10.99
N THR A 185 41.11 9.97 12.12
CA THR A 185 40.40 11.24 12.34
C THR A 185 41.07 12.35 11.54
N LYS A 186 40.39 12.90 10.52
CA LYS A 186 40.87 14.05 9.74
C LYS A 186 39.96 15.28 9.96
N SER A 187 40.49 16.48 9.73
CA SER A 187 39.72 17.73 9.78
C SER A 187 38.80 17.88 8.57
N GLN A 188 37.72 18.64 8.74
CA GLN A 188 36.67 18.82 7.74
C GLN A 188 37.22 19.33 6.39
N ASP A 189 38.22 20.22 6.43
CA ASP A 189 38.89 20.75 5.24
C ASP A 189 39.66 19.71 4.41
N GLU A 190 40.08 18.57 4.98
CA GLU A 190 40.81 17.52 4.26
C GLU A 190 39.89 16.46 3.63
N VAL A 191 38.68 16.28 4.15
CA VAL A 191 37.73 15.28 3.62
C VAL A 191 36.96 15.79 2.40
N ASP A 192 36.76 17.11 2.29
CA ASP A 192 36.17 17.76 1.12
C ASP A 192 37.11 17.78 -0.10
N ALA A 193 38.44 17.82 0.13
CA ALA A 193 39.44 17.78 -0.93
C ALA A 193 39.58 16.39 -1.57
N GLU A 194 39.41 15.31 -0.80
CA GLU A 194 39.60 13.93 -1.28
C GLU A 194 38.32 13.33 -1.89
N THR A 195 37.14 13.73 -1.40
CA THR A 195 35.84 13.35 -2.00
C THR A 195 35.55 14.09 -3.32
N ALA A 196 36.11 15.29 -3.51
CA ALA A 196 36.07 16.01 -4.79
C ALA A 196 36.95 15.38 -5.88
N ALA A 197 38.03 14.68 -5.52
CA ALA A 197 38.95 14.05 -6.47
C ALA A 197 38.43 12.71 -7.04
N ALA A 198 37.54 12.00 -6.34
CA ALA A 198 37.03 10.69 -6.75
C ALA A 198 35.87 10.73 -7.78
N MET A 199 35.45 11.92 -8.23
CA MET A 199 34.29 12.11 -9.14
C MET A 199 34.65 12.71 -10.52
N SER A 200 35.92 12.67 -10.95
CA SER A 200 36.31 13.21 -12.27
C SER A 200 37.36 12.38 -13.01
N GLU A 201 36.94 11.28 -13.64
CA GLU A 201 37.54 10.82 -14.90
C GLU A 201 36.45 10.41 -15.90
N GLY A 202 36.43 11.10 -17.05
CA GLY A 202 35.56 10.79 -18.19
C GLY A 202 35.03 12.02 -18.94
N GLY A 203 35.91 12.86 -19.49
CA GLY A 203 35.54 13.88 -20.50
C GLY A 203 34.90 13.24 -21.75
N ALA A 204 34.17 13.95 -22.62
CA ALA A 204 34.46 15.31 -23.09
C ALA A 204 33.26 15.96 -23.84
N LYS A 205 33.27 17.30 -23.82
CA LYS A 205 32.70 18.28 -24.78
C LYS A 205 31.17 18.35 -24.93
N SER A 206 30.57 19.43 -24.46
CA SER A 206 30.29 20.60 -25.32
C SER A 206 29.60 21.74 -24.57
N SER A 207 29.97 22.95 -24.99
CA SER A 207 29.23 24.22 -24.97
C SER A 207 28.03 24.39 -24.04
N SER A 208 28.19 25.39 -23.18
CA SER A 208 27.17 26.37 -22.80
C SER A 208 26.06 26.56 -23.85
N SER A 209 24.88 26.00 -23.58
CA SER A 209 23.60 26.69 -23.79
C SER A 209 22.55 26.11 -22.85
N GLN A 210 21.89 27.05 -22.20
CA GLN A 210 20.95 26.88 -21.11
C GLN A 210 19.71 26.12 -21.59
N LEU A 211 19.37 25.03 -20.91
CA LEU A 211 18.03 24.46 -20.94
C LEU A 211 17.48 24.55 -19.52
N THR A 212 16.31 25.15 -19.41
CA THR A 212 15.64 25.37 -18.13
C THR A 212 15.30 24.02 -17.46
N PRO A 213 15.22 23.95 -16.13
CA PRO A 213 14.83 22.73 -15.41
C PRO A 213 13.50 22.14 -15.91
N ALA A 214 12.60 23.00 -16.40
CA ALA A 214 11.31 22.63 -16.98
C ALA A 214 11.45 21.81 -18.27
N GLU A 215 12.37 22.18 -19.17
CA GLU A 215 12.57 21.47 -20.45
C GLU A 215 13.26 20.12 -20.26
N LYS A 216 14.10 19.99 -19.23
CA LYS A 216 14.73 18.69 -18.88
C LYS A 216 13.69 17.73 -18.30
N LYS A 217 12.78 18.21 -17.45
CA LYS A 217 11.66 17.42 -16.92
C LYS A 217 10.72 16.97 -18.05
N ALA A 218 10.36 17.87 -18.96
CA ALA A 218 9.52 17.54 -20.12
C ALA A 218 10.14 16.47 -21.03
N LYS A 219 11.46 16.54 -21.29
CA LYS A 219 12.17 15.52 -22.09
C LYS A 219 12.28 14.17 -21.39
N LEU A 220 12.36 14.16 -20.06
CA LEU A 220 12.40 12.94 -19.27
C LEU A 220 11.02 12.23 -19.25
N ASP A 221 9.96 13.00 -19.04
CA ASP A 221 8.57 12.50 -19.10
C ASP A 221 8.23 11.98 -20.52
N GLU A 222 8.71 12.65 -21.57
CA GLU A 222 8.53 12.20 -22.95
C GLU A 222 9.29 10.89 -23.24
N ALA A 223 10.54 10.76 -22.78
CA ALA A 223 11.33 9.54 -22.93
C ALA A 223 10.68 8.34 -22.22
N LEU A 224 10.05 8.57 -21.08
CA LEU A 224 9.30 7.57 -20.33
C LEU A 224 8.00 7.13 -20.95
N ALA A 225 7.21 8.08 -21.45
CA ALA A 225 6.02 7.77 -22.22
C ALA A 225 6.36 6.90 -23.44
N LYS A 226 7.50 7.19 -24.10
CA LYS A 226 8.00 6.43 -25.25
C LYS A 226 8.50 5.03 -24.88
N ALA A 227 9.15 4.87 -23.72
CA ALA A 227 9.58 3.57 -23.21
C ALA A 227 8.41 2.68 -22.79
N ARG A 228 7.36 3.27 -22.22
CA ARG A 228 6.14 2.56 -21.79
C ARG A 228 5.26 2.14 -22.96
N ALA A 229 5.08 3.00 -23.96
CA ALA A 229 4.40 2.66 -25.20
C ALA A 229 5.10 1.49 -25.93
N LYS A 230 6.45 1.51 -25.98
CA LYS A 230 7.22 0.40 -26.55
C LYS A 230 7.06 -0.92 -25.78
N LYS A 231 6.90 -0.88 -24.45
CA LYS A 231 6.65 -2.07 -23.62
C LYS A 231 5.22 -2.61 -23.76
N ALA A 232 4.23 -1.75 -23.98
CA ALA A 232 2.83 -2.12 -24.14
C ALA A 232 2.48 -2.59 -25.56
N GLY A 233 3.37 -2.41 -26.54
CA GLY A 233 3.11 -2.75 -27.95
C GLY A 233 2.04 -1.87 -28.61
N THR A 234 1.60 -0.81 -27.92
CA THR A 234 0.56 0.14 -28.36
C THR A 234 1.17 1.51 -28.61
N SER A 235 0.56 2.28 -29.50
CA SER A 235 0.97 3.66 -29.81
C SER A 235 1.01 4.53 -28.54
N VAL A 236 1.94 5.50 -28.49
CA VAL A 236 2.01 6.49 -27.39
C VAL A 236 0.68 7.23 -27.23
N GLU A 237 -0.07 7.41 -28.31
CA GLU A 237 -1.39 8.03 -28.28
C GLU A 237 -2.46 7.12 -27.65
N GLU A 238 -2.40 5.82 -27.91
CA GLU A 238 -3.33 4.84 -27.34
C GLU A 238 -3.13 4.72 -25.82
N PHE A 239 -1.89 4.76 -25.34
CA PHE A 239 -1.61 4.76 -23.90
C PHE A 239 -2.13 6.04 -23.21
N LYS A 240 -1.95 7.21 -23.85
CA LYS A 240 -2.50 8.49 -23.36
C LYS A 240 -4.04 8.47 -23.32
N GLN A 241 -4.68 7.87 -24.31
CA GLN A 241 -6.13 7.71 -24.35
C GLN A 241 -6.62 6.74 -23.28
N MET A 242 -5.97 5.59 -23.10
CA MET A 242 -6.34 4.60 -22.09
C MET A 242 -6.18 5.13 -20.66
N GLU A 243 -5.10 5.86 -20.37
CA GLU A 243 -4.90 6.52 -19.07
C GLU A 243 -5.91 7.64 -18.84
N LYS A 244 -6.30 8.38 -19.89
CA LYS A 244 -7.36 9.39 -19.80
C LYS A 244 -8.72 8.74 -19.50
N VAL A 245 -9.07 7.67 -20.22
CA VAL A 245 -10.31 6.90 -20.00
C VAL A 245 -10.34 6.30 -18.59
N ARG A 246 -9.22 5.84 -18.05
CA ARG A 246 -9.14 5.34 -16.66
C ARG A 246 -9.45 6.45 -15.65
N ARG A 247 -8.85 7.64 -15.82
CA ARG A 247 -9.04 8.78 -14.91
C ARG A 247 -10.43 9.39 -15.04
N GLU A 248 -10.95 9.45 -16.25
CA GLU A 248 -12.30 9.93 -16.53
C GLU A 248 -13.35 8.92 -16.05
N GLY A 249 -13.15 7.62 -16.28
CA GLY A 249 -14.06 6.57 -15.83
C GLY A 249 -14.23 6.51 -14.31
N GLY A 250 -13.17 6.72 -13.52
CA GLY A 250 -13.28 6.79 -12.05
C GLY A 250 -14.05 8.05 -11.58
N LYS A 251 -13.83 9.19 -12.24
CA LYS A 251 -14.56 10.44 -11.97
C LYS A 251 -16.01 10.34 -12.41
N GLU A 252 -16.27 9.71 -13.55
CA GLU A 252 -17.59 9.52 -14.13
C GLU A 252 -18.42 8.54 -13.30
N LEU A 253 -17.84 7.44 -12.81
CA LEU A 253 -18.52 6.52 -11.90
C LEU A 253 -18.95 7.24 -10.60
N THR A 254 -18.06 8.05 -10.03
CA THR A 254 -18.34 8.80 -8.81
C THR A 254 -19.38 9.91 -9.04
N ALA A 255 -19.30 10.60 -10.19
CA ALA A 255 -20.26 11.61 -10.60
C ALA A 255 -21.64 11.00 -10.87
N ALA A 256 -21.70 9.87 -11.59
CA ALA A 256 -22.95 9.17 -11.88
C ALA A 256 -23.62 8.65 -10.61
N ARG A 257 -22.84 8.14 -9.64
CA ARG A 257 -23.36 7.74 -8.32
C ARG A 257 -23.97 8.94 -7.58
N ARG A 258 -23.28 10.07 -7.54
CA ARG A 258 -23.80 11.30 -6.90
C ARG A 258 -25.07 11.81 -7.58
N GLU A 259 -25.12 11.76 -8.91
CA GLU A 259 -26.28 12.16 -9.68
C GLU A 259 -27.48 11.22 -9.45
N GLN A 260 -27.25 9.91 -9.37
CA GLN A 260 -28.31 8.95 -9.03
C GLN A 260 -28.86 9.19 -7.62
N GLU A 261 -28.00 9.46 -6.64
CA GLU A 261 -28.41 9.80 -5.28
C GLU A 261 -29.22 11.12 -5.23
N GLU A 262 -28.81 12.15 -5.98
CA GLU A 262 -29.57 13.41 -6.09
C GLU A 262 -30.91 13.22 -6.80
N GLN A 263 -30.96 12.42 -7.87
CA GLN A 263 -32.20 12.08 -8.55
C GLN A 263 -33.15 11.30 -7.64
N GLN A 264 -32.64 10.35 -6.85
CA GLN A 264 -33.43 9.60 -5.89
C GLN A 264 -34.00 10.54 -4.81
N ARG A 265 -33.16 11.40 -4.23
CA ARG A 265 -33.60 12.41 -3.26
C ARG A 265 -34.66 13.35 -3.84
N LYS A 266 -34.52 13.75 -5.11
CA LYS A 266 -35.51 14.58 -5.80
C LYS A 266 -36.84 13.84 -5.99
N ARG A 267 -36.81 12.58 -6.43
CA ARG A 267 -38.01 11.74 -6.57
C ARG A 267 -38.72 11.56 -5.23
N ASP A 268 -37.97 11.31 -4.15
CA ASP A 268 -38.53 11.15 -2.81
C ASP A 268 -39.18 12.44 -2.31
N MET A 269 -38.53 13.58 -2.53
CA MET A 269 -39.08 14.89 -2.16
C MET A 269 -40.33 15.23 -2.97
N GLU A 270 -40.34 14.94 -4.28
CA GLU A 270 -41.50 15.16 -5.14
C GLU A 270 -42.66 14.21 -4.78
N ALA A 271 -42.37 12.94 -4.46
CA ALA A 271 -43.36 11.99 -3.98
C ALA A 271 -44.03 12.47 -2.68
N ARG A 272 -43.23 12.90 -1.70
CA ARG A 272 -43.76 13.49 -0.45
C ARG A 272 -44.61 14.73 -0.70
N GLN A 273 -44.22 15.58 -1.64
CA GLN A 273 -45.04 16.75 -2.01
C GLN A 273 -46.34 16.35 -2.71
N ARG A 274 -46.31 15.34 -3.58
CA ARG A 274 -47.49 14.80 -4.25
C ARG A 274 -48.47 14.22 -3.23
N GLU A 275 -48.01 13.35 -2.35
CA GLU A 275 -48.83 12.78 -1.27
C GLU A 275 -49.44 13.87 -0.39
N LYS A 276 -48.65 14.90 -0.03
CA LYS A 276 -49.16 16.04 0.73
C LYS A 276 -50.26 16.80 0.00
N ARG A 277 -50.11 17.04 -1.31
CA ARG A 277 -51.13 17.71 -2.14
C ARG A 277 -52.39 16.88 -2.26
N GLU A 278 -52.25 15.58 -2.52
CA GLU A 278 -53.37 14.65 -2.60
C GLU A 278 -54.14 14.61 -1.28
N PHE A 279 -53.44 14.52 -0.15
CA PHE A 279 -54.05 14.58 1.18
C PHE A 279 -54.79 15.91 1.43
N GLU A 280 -54.21 17.04 1.03
CA GLU A 280 -54.86 18.35 1.16
C GLU A 280 -56.12 18.47 0.27
N GLU A 281 -56.07 17.93 -0.94
CA GLU A 281 -57.21 17.88 -1.86
C GLU A 281 -58.33 16.96 -1.36
N GLU A 282 -57.99 15.78 -0.84
CA GLU A 282 -58.94 14.87 -0.20
C GLU A 282 -59.59 15.51 1.02
N ARG A 283 -58.80 16.16 1.87
CA ARG A 283 -59.31 16.91 3.03
C ARG A 283 -60.23 18.04 2.60
N ARG A 284 -59.92 18.75 1.51
CA ARG A 284 -60.80 19.79 0.94
C ARG A 284 -62.11 19.18 0.45
N ARG A 285 -62.05 18.10 -0.32
CA ARG A 285 -63.23 17.38 -0.83
C ARG A 285 -64.12 16.88 0.31
N LEU A 286 -63.53 16.35 1.38
CA LEU A 286 -64.29 15.85 2.54
C LEU A 286 -64.96 17.01 3.29
N ARG A 287 -64.28 18.15 3.46
CA ARG A 287 -64.86 19.36 4.04
C ARG A 287 -66.03 19.91 3.22
N GLU A 288 -65.90 19.93 1.90
CA GLU A 288 -66.98 20.38 1.00
C GLU A 288 -68.20 19.47 1.10
N LYS A 289 -68.01 18.14 1.14
CA LYS A 289 -69.10 17.18 1.36
C LYS A 289 -69.80 17.41 2.71
N LEU A 290 -69.03 17.57 3.79
CA LEU A 290 -69.59 17.85 5.11
C LEU A 290 -70.34 19.18 5.15
N ALA A 291 -69.85 20.21 4.45
CA ALA A 291 -70.52 21.50 4.33
C ALA A 291 -71.83 21.41 3.53
N ALA A 292 -71.84 20.65 2.43
CA ALA A 292 -73.04 20.39 1.63
C ALA A 292 -74.09 19.59 2.42
N ASP A 293 -73.69 18.50 3.06
CA ASP A 293 -74.57 17.71 3.93
C ASP A 293 -75.13 18.57 5.09
N LYS A 294 -74.29 19.43 5.69
CA LYS A 294 -74.73 20.38 6.72
C LYS A 294 -75.77 21.36 6.16
N ALA A 295 -75.51 21.95 4.99
CA ALA A 295 -76.42 22.89 4.35
C ALA A 295 -77.76 22.23 3.99
N ASP A 296 -77.74 20.98 3.51
CA ASP A 296 -78.94 20.22 3.18
C ASP A 296 -79.73 19.84 4.45
N LYS A 297 -79.05 19.51 5.55
CA LYS A 297 -79.71 19.29 6.85
C LYS A 297 -80.35 20.57 7.41
N VAL A 298 -79.71 21.73 7.23
CA VAL A 298 -80.31 23.03 7.58
C VAL A 298 -81.54 23.32 6.72
N LYS A 299 -81.45 23.13 5.39
CA LYS A 299 -82.60 23.31 4.47
C LYS A 299 -83.78 22.39 4.81
N LYS A 300 -83.50 21.15 5.25
CA LYS A 300 -84.52 20.18 5.68
C LYS A 300 -85.00 20.40 7.13
N GLY A 301 -84.45 21.37 7.85
CA GLY A 301 -84.84 21.68 9.24
C GLY A 301 -84.38 20.66 10.29
N LEU A 302 -83.41 19.79 9.97
CA LEU A 302 -82.88 18.81 10.94
C LEU A 302 -81.85 19.42 11.90
N ILE A 303 -81.25 20.56 11.55
CA ILE A 303 -80.24 21.27 12.34
C ILE A 303 -80.52 22.77 12.20
N VAL A 304 -80.46 23.51 13.33
CA VAL A 304 -80.68 24.96 13.43
C VAL A 304 -79.39 25.72 13.17
#